data_AF-A0A0G0L3J7-F1
#
_entry.id   AF-A0A0G0L3J7-F1
#
_cell.length_a   1.000
_cell.length_b   1.000
_cell.length_c   1.000
_cell.angle_alpha   90.00
_cell.angle_beta   90.00
_cell.angle_gamma   90.00
#
_symmetry.space_group_name_H-M   'P 1'
#
loop_
_entity.id
_entity.type
_entity.pdbx_description
1 polymer ?
#
loop_
_entity_poly.entity_id
_entity_poly.type
_entity_poly.pdbx_seq_one_letter_code
_entity_poly.pdbx_strand_id
1 'polypeptide(L)'
;MENFPESKLNSPKPQPQEKQENPVVVITRLAEVAPELQKLAREIVESKKSYDLILSDDASARLVSLFLKKVMDEVQIRRGENKPDIRFVSGGRHDTRIVFEAISNLLKEFDPKHVLLVTEYICSGDSIKKLTKILEDLKIDFDLAVLSSTTSGLKTAKEDVEKKPGQEVFLGSVGPMGLKLYGEGKGQGVVKAGGSYPVFSPVRYKDMTKDNEIKKEIQASVNQSRKDIDVLAKETLSLLSDAI
;
A
#
# COMPACT_ATOMS: atom_id res chain seq x y z
N MET A 1 30.06 -69.50 35.59
CA MET A 1 30.63 -68.63 34.53
C MET A 1 29.54 -68.40 33.52
N GLU A 2 28.80 -67.31 33.65
CA GLU A 2 27.88 -66.81 32.62
C GLU A 2 28.06 -65.29 32.53
N ASN A 3 28.43 -64.83 31.34
CA ASN A 3 28.79 -63.47 31.02
C ASN A 3 27.55 -62.59 30.90
N PHE A 4 27.49 -61.52 31.69
CA PHE A 4 26.56 -60.41 31.46
C PHE A 4 27.20 -59.41 30.48
N PRO A 5 26.53 -59.01 29.39
CA PRO A 5 27.06 -58.01 28.47
C PRO A 5 26.90 -56.59 29.03
N GLU A 6 28.00 -55.83 28.97
CA GLU A 6 28.06 -54.40 29.30
C GLU A 6 27.11 -53.58 28.41
N SER A 7 26.16 -52.88 29.03
CA SER A 7 25.36 -51.86 28.36
C SER A 7 26.16 -50.56 28.28
N LYS A 8 26.63 -50.22 27.09
CA LYS A 8 27.23 -48.90 26.81
C LYS A 8 26.12 -47.84 26.80
N LEU A 9 26.11 -46.98 27.81
CA LEU A 9 25.36 -45.72 27.80
C LEU A 9 25.83 -44.87 26.61
N ASN A 10 24.98 -44.74 25.59
CA ASN A 10 25.14 -43.74 24.54
C ASN A 10 24.56 -42.41 25.06
N SER A 11 25.43 -41.55 25.57
CA SER A 11 25.08 -40.14 25.82
C SER A 11 24.79 -39.46 24.47
N PRO A 12 23.68 -38.71 24.30
CA PRO A 12 23.44 -37.96 23.07
C PRO A 12 24.52 -36.90 22.90
N LYS A 13 25.18 -36.86 21.73
CA LYS A 13 26.07 -35.76 21.36
C LYS A 13 25.23 -34.47 21.24
N PRO A 14 25.68 -33.34 21.80
CA PRO A 14 25.02 -32.06 21.59
C PRO A 14 25.05 -31.73 20.10
N GLN A 15 23.87 -31.56 19.50
CA GLN A 15 23.76 -31.07 18.13
C GLN A 15 24.20 -29.60 18.09
N PRO A 16 25.01 -29.18 17.10
CA PRO A 16 25.32 -27.77 16.89
C PRO A 16 24.02 -27.03 16.61
N GLN A 17 23.67 -26.07 17.47
CA GLN A 17 22.61 -25.11 17.18
C GLN A 17 23.12 -24.21 16.04
N GLU A 18 22.63 -24.45 14.82
CA GLU A 18 22.73 -23.47 13.74
C GLU A 18 22.07 -22.19 14.22
N LYS A 19 22.89 -21.16 14.47
CA LYS A 19 22.40 -19.79 14.57
C LYS A 19 21.76 -19.48 13.22
N GLN A 20 20.42 -19.47 13.18
CA GLN A 20 19.68 -18.84 12.10
C GLN A 20 19.99 -17.35 12.15
N GLU A 21 21.03 -16.95 11.43
CA GLU A 21 21.22 -15.56 11.05
C GLU A 21 20.01 -15.17 10.21
N ASN A 22 19.08 -14.42 10.81
CA ASN A 22 18.01 -13.79 10.05
C ASN A 22 18.68 -12.96 8.96
N PRO A 23 18.49 -13.27 7.66
CA PRO A 23 19.11 -12.48 6.61
C PRO A 23 18.58 -11.05 6.77
N VAL A 24 19.49 -10.09 6.90
CA VAL A 24 19.16 -8.66 6.86
C VAL A 24 18.58 -8.40 5.47
N VAL A 25 17.25 -8.37 5.37
CA VAL A 25 16.56 -8.05 4.12
C VAL A 25 16.69 -6.56 3.91
N VAL A 26 17.59 -6.15 3.00
CA VAL A 26 17.80 -4.76 2.64
C VAL A 26 16.66 -4.28 1.75
N ILE A 27 16.05 -3.13 2.09
CA ILE A 27 15.08 -2.45 1.23
C ILE A 27 15.85 -1.91 0.01
N THR A 28 15.53 -2.38 -1.18
CA THR A 28 16.28 -2.02 -2.40
C THR A 28 15.43 -1.23 -3.38
N ARG A 29 14.17 -1.61 -3.58
CA ARG A 29 13.26 -1.00 -4.56
C ARG A 29 12.46 0.16 -3.99
N LEU A 30 12.27 0.19 -2.67
CA LEU A 30 11.46 1.22 -2.00
C LEU A 30 12.30 2.23 -1.20
N ALA A 31 13.63 2.09 -1.20
CA ALA A 31 14.50 2.91 -0.36
C ALA A 31 14.28 4.42 -0.58
N GLU A 32 14.06 4.84 -1.83
CA GLU A 32 13.88 6.25 -2.18
C GLU A 32 12.51 6.83 -1.82
N VAL A 33 11.50 5.98 -1.58
CA VAL A 33 10.14 6.41 -1.21
C VAL A 33 9.79 6.05 0.23
N ALA A 34 10.71 5.36 0.92
CA ALA A 34 10.54 4.91 2.29
C ALA A 34 10.30 6.08 3.27
N PRO A 35 11.03 7.22 3.19
CA PRO A 35 10.78 8.35 4.08
C PRO A 35 9.36 8.90 3.96
N GLU A 36 8.84 9.04 2.74
CA GLU A 36 7.51 9.57 2.47
C GLU A 36 6.41 8.58 2.88
N LEU A 37 6.63 7.28 2.68
CA LEU A 37 5.74 6.23 3.17
C LEU A 37 5.70 6.21 4.71
N GLN A 38 6.84 6.29 5.37
CA GLN A 38 6.95 6.34 6.83
C GLN A 38 6.26 7.58 7.39
N LYS A 39 6.49 8.75 6.77
CA LYS A 39 5.81 9.99 7.14
C LYS A 39 4.29 9.84 6.99
N LEU A 40 3.82 9.33 5.85
CA LEU A 40 2.40 9.11 5.61
C LEU A 40 1.77 8.19 6.65
N ALA A 41 2.43 7.07 6.97
CA ALA A 41 1.98 6.14 8.00
C ALA A 41 1.96 6.80 9.40
N ARG A 42 2.98 7.58 9.74
CA ARG A 42 3.05 8.32 11.00
C ARG A 42 1.85 9.25 11.17
N GLU A 43 1.57 10.10 10.18
CA GLU A 43 0.44 11.04 10.23
C GLU A 43 -0.89 10.32 10.44
N ILE A 44 -1.11 9.20 9.72
CA ILE A 44 -2.32 8.38 9.86
C ILE A 44 -2.42 7.75 11.26
N VAL A 45 -1.34 7.19 11.80
CA VAL A 45 -1.34 6.55 13.13
C VAL A 45 -1.57 7.57 14.24
N GLU A 46 -0.93 8.74 14.14
CA GLU A 46 -1.05 9.86 15.08
C GLU A 46 -2.45 10.49 15.09
N SER A 47 -3.20 10.40 13.98
CA SER A 47 -4.62 10.79 13.93
C SER A 47 -5.52 9.96 14.87
N LYS A 48 -5.06 8.78 15.31
CA LYS A 48 -5.79 7.81 16.14
C LYS A 48 -7.10 7.31 15.52
N LYS A 49 -7.30 7.53 14.23
CA LYS A 49 -8.47 7.04 13.51
C LYS A 49 -8.34 5.55 13.18
N SER A 50 -9.50 4.93 13.02
CA SER A 50 -9.65 3.52 12.65
C SER A 50 -10.45 3.44 11.36
N TYR A 51 -10.14 2.46 10.52
CA TYR A 51 -10.77 2.30 9.21
C TYR A 51 -11.34 0.90 9.07
N ASP A 52 -12.50 0.81 8.41
CA ASP A 52 -13.11 -0.45 8.03
C ASP A 52 -12.55 -0.94 6.68
N LEU A 53 -12.16 0.00 5.81
CA LEU A 53 -11.75 -0.29 4.44
C LEU A 53 -10.63 0.64 3.97
N ILE A 54 -9.61 0.06 3.36
CA ILE A 54 -8.64 0.77 2.51
C ILE A 54 -9.08 0.64 1.05
N LEU A 55 -9.38 1.77 0.40
CA LEU A 55 -9.81 1.82 -1.00
C LEU A 55 -8.67 2.37 -1.87
N SER A 56 -8.09 1.55 -2.74
CA SER A 56 -6.96 1.93 -3.60
C SER A 56 -7.45 2.45 -4.98
N ASP A 57 -7.15 3.71 -5.32
CA ASP A 57 -7.68 4.44 -6.51
C ASP A 57 -7.18 3.90 -7.87
N ASP A 58 -5.99 3.32 -7.93
CA ASP A 58 -5.45 2.76 -9.18
C ASP A 58 -4.38 1.68 -8.92
N ALA A 59 -3.99 0.96 -9.96
CA ALA A 59 -2.93 -0.03 -9.94
C ALA A 59 -1.59 0.53 -9.40
N SER A 60 -1.31 1.82 -9.61
CA SER A 60 -0.07 2.43 -9.11
C SER A 60 -0.10 2.75 -7.61
N ALA A 61 -1.29 2.94 -7.03
CA ALA A 61 -1.46 3.09 -5.59
C ALA A 61 -1.27 1.77 -4.83
N ARG A 62 -1.21 0.63 -5.53
CA ARG A 62 -1.19 -0.70 -4.90
C ARG A 62 -0.08 -0.90 -3.88
N LEU A 63 1.15 -0.47 -4.18
CA LEU A 63 2.27 -0.62 -3.24
C LEU A 63 2.05 0.23 -1.98
N VAL A 64 1.58 1.46 -2.14
CA VAL A 64 1.23 2.36 -1.03
C VAL A 64 0.13 1.75 -0.17
N SER A 65 -0.94 1.28 -0.79
CA SER A 65 -2.08 0.68 -0.07
C SER A 65 -1.69 -0.61 0.66
N LEU A 66 -0.82 -1.45 0.08
CA LEU A 66 -0.35 -2.68 0.72
C LEU A 66 0.57 -2.38 1.92
N PHE A 67 1.42 -1.36 1.82
CA PHE A 67 2.21 -0.89 2.94
C PHE A 67 1.32 -0.38 4.08
N LEU A 68 0.40 0.54 3.77
CA LEU A 68 -0.53 1.09 4.76
C LEU A 68 -1.41 0.00 5.39
N LYS A 69 -1.87 -1.00 4.60
CA LYS A 69 -2.61 -2.14 5.11
C LYS A 69 -1.86 -2.90 6.20
N LYS A 70 -0.56 -3.14 6.01
CA LYS A 70 0.25 -3.85 7.01
C LYS A 70 0.44 -3.05 8.29
N VAL A 71 0.67 -1.74 8.15
CA VAL A 71 0.78 -0.84 9.31
C VAL A 71 -0.54 -0.79 10.05
N MET A 72 -1.64 -0.52 9.37
CA MET A 72 -2.96 -0.37 9.99
C MET A 72 -3.50 -1.68 10.57
N ASP A 73 -3.17 -2.83 9.99
CA ASP A 73 -3.49 -4.13 10.57
C ASP A 73 -2.91 -4.28 11.97
N GLU A 74 -1.61 -4.00 12.12
CA GLU A 74 -0.93 -4.13 13.41
C GLU A 74 -1.43 -3.08 14.41
N VAL A 75 -1.61 -1.83 13.97
CA VAL A 75 -2.10 -0.72 14.80
C VAL A 75 -3.50 -1.05 15.34
N GLN A 76 -4.44 -1.44 14.48
CA GLN A 76 -5.81 -1.74 14.90
C GLN A 76 -5.88 -3.00 15.77
N ILE A 77 -5.07 -4.05 15.48
CA ILE A 77 -4.97 -5.22 16.37
C ILE A 77 -4.52 -4.81 17.79
N ARG A 78 -3.47 -3.99 17.90
CA ARG A 78 -2.93 -3.56 19.21
C ARG A 78 -3.92 -2.71 20.00
N ARG A 79 -4.81 -2.00 19.30
CA ARG A 79 -5.92 -1.24 19.88
C ARG A 79 -7.16 -2.09 20.20
N GLY A 80 -7.16 -3.38 19.87
CA GLY A 80 -8.30 -4.28 20.08
C GLY A 80 -9.43 -4.09 19.06
N GLU A 81 -9.11 -3.55 17.89
CA GLU A 81 -10.03 -3.24 16.81
C GLU A 81 -9.93 -4.26 15.67
N ASN A 82 -10.94 -4.27 14.79
CA ASN A 82 -10.91 -5.11 13.59
C ASN A 82 -9.87 -4.60 12.59
N LYS A 83 -9.29 -5.49 11.80
CA LYS A 83 -8.41 -5.09 10.69
C LYS A 83 -9.23 -4.41 9.59
N PRO A 84 -8.72 -3.35 8.94
CA PRO A 84 -9.38 -2.84 7.75
C PRO A 84 -9.34 -3.90 6.64
N ASP A 85 -10.40 -3.98 5.86
CA ASP A 85 -10.37 -4.66 4.57
C ASP A 85 -9.58 -3.84 3.54
N ILE A 86 -9.23 -4.45 2.40
CA ILE A 86 -8.63 -3.71 1.27
C ILE A 86 -9.33 -4.06 -0.03
N ARG A 87 -9.64 -3.04 -0.84
CA ARG A 87 -10.17 -3.21 -2.20
C ARG A 87 -9.41 -2.31 -3.18
N PHE A 88 -9.23 -2.81 -4.40
CA PHE A 88 -8.57 -2.09 -5.48
C PHE A 88 -9.61 -1.71 -6.51
N VAL A 89 -9.73 -0.42 -6.79
CA VAL A 89 -10.60 0.12 -7.83
C VAL A 89 -9.74 0.79 -8.91
N SER A 90 -10.38 1.14 -10.02
CA SER A 90 -9.75 1.91 -11.08
C SER A 90 -10.53 3.21 -11.26
N GLY A 91 -10.31 4.16 -10.35
CA GLY A 91 -10.91 5.50 -10.42
C GLY A 91 -10.32 6.36 -11.54
N GLY A 92 -9.17 5.94 -12.08
CA GLY A 92 -8.43 6.65 -13.12
C GLY A 92 -9.05 6.58 -14.51
N ARG A 93 -9.61 7.71 -14.95
CA ARG A 93 -9.65 8.23 -16.34
C ARG A 93 -10.55 7.53 -17.37
N HIS A 94 -11.01 6.31 -17.11
CA HIS A 94 -12.09 5.73 -17.89
C HIS A 94 -13.41 6.19 -17.28
N ASP A 95 -13.86 7.38 -17.70
CA ASP A 95 -15.11 8.05 -17.30
C ASP A 95 -16.34 7.29 -17.81
N THR A 96 -16.36 5.99 -17.57
CA THR A 96 -17.46 5.11 -17.93
C THR A 96 -18.32 4.97 -16.69
N ARG A 97 -19.57 5.41 -16.81
CA ARG A 97 -20.62 5.25 -15.79
C ARG A 97 -20.61 3.86 -15.15
N ILE A 98 -20.31 2.83 -15.93
CA ILE A 98 -20.17 1.42 -15.52
C ILE A 98 -19.14 1.24 -14.39
N VAL A 99 -17.96 1.86 -14.49
CA VAL A 99 -16.92 1.75 -13.46
C VAL A 99 -17.38 2.38 -12.15
N PHE A 100 -18.00 3.56 -12.22
CA PHE A 100 -18.51 4.23 -11.02
C PHE A 100 -19.69 3.51 -10.38
N GLU A 101 -20.57 2.92 -11.20
CA GLU A 101 -21.65 2.05 -10.71
C GLU A 101 -21.08 0.80 -10.03
N ALA A 102 -20.05 0.18 -10.59
CA ALA A 102 -19.38 -0.97 -9.98
C ALA A 102 -18.72 -0.61 -8.63
N ILE A 103 -18.05 0.54 -8.54
CA ILE A 103 -17.47 1.03 -7.28
C ILE A 103 -18.57 1.31 -6.26
N SER A 104 -19.67 1.95 -6.68
CA SER A 104 -20.80 2.25 -5.80
C SER A 104 -21.46 0.97 -5.28
N ASN A 105 -21.64 -0.04 -6.14
CA ASN A 105 -22.22 -1.32 -5.75
C ASN A 105 -21.30 -2.08 -4.79
N LEU A 106 -19.99 -2.09 -5.04
CA LEU A 106 -19.00 -2.67 -4.14
C LEU A 106 -19.08 -2.03 -2.75
N LEU A 107 -19.17 -0.70 -2.67
CA LEU A 107 -19.24 0.03 -1.42
C LEU A 107 -20.58 -0.20 -0.69
N LYS A 108 -21.69 -0.34 -1.41
CA LYS A 108 -22.99 -0.70 -0.82
C LYS A 108 -23.03 -2.12 -0.28
N GLU A 109 -22.38 -3.07 -0.97
CA GLU A 109 -22.29 -4.46 -0.52
C GLU A 109 -21.41 -4.59 0.73
N PHE A 110 -20.31 -3.83 0.78
CA PHE A 110 -19.39 -3.84 1.91
C PHE A 110 -19.88 -3.02 3.11
N ASP A 111 -20.64 -1.96 2.87
CA ASP A 111 -21.19 -1.02 3.87
C ASP A 111 -20.13 -0.50 4.88
N PRO A 112 -18.99 0.07 4.41
CA PRO A 112 -17.98 0.61 5.31
C PRO A 112 -18.48 1.89 5.96
N LYS A 113 -18.14 2.10 7.25
CA LYS A 113 -18.44 3.37 7.93
C LYS A 113 -17.33 4.38 7.67
N HIS A 114 -16.08 3.93 7.76
CA HIS A 114 -14.91 4.80 7.58
C HIS A 114 -13.88 4.20 6.61
N VAL A 115 -13.57 4.95 5.55
CA VAL A 115 -12.69 4.53 4.45
C VAL A 115 -11.39 5.33 4.44
N LEU A 116 -10.25 4.66 4.31
CA LEU A 116 -8.99 5.29 3.91
C LEU A 116 -8.85 5.18 2.39
N LEU A 117 -9.13 6.27 1.68
CA LEU A 117 -8.91 6.36 0.23
C LEU A 117 -7.40 6.57 -0.02
N VAL A 118 -6.78 5.72 -0.83
CA VAL A 118 -5.32 5.76 -1.05
C VAL A 118 -5.02 5.97 -2.53
N THR A 119 -4.19 6.98 -2.80
CA THR A 119 -3.62 7.21 -4.14
C THR A 119 -2.12 7.49 -4.06
N GLU A 120 -1.41 7.17 -5.14
CA GLU A 120 0.03 7.37 -5.21
C GLU A 120 0.39 8.82 -5.57
N TYR A 121 -0.30 9.39 -6.56
CA TYR A 121 0.05 10.70 -7.10
C TYR A 121 -1.17 11.50 -7.56
N ILE A 122 -1.29 12.73 -7.06
CA ILE A 122 -2.30 13.68 -7.52
C ILE A 122 -1.66 14.79 -8.37
N CYS A 123 -2.09 14.86 -9.62
CA CYS A 123 -1.74 15.95 -10.53
C CYS A 123 -2.83 17.03 -10.55
N SER A 124 -3.98 16.78 -11.20
CA SER A 124 -5.11 17.73 -11.24
C SER A 124 -6.09 17.59 -10.07
N GLY A 125 -6.29 16.36 -9.58
CA GLY A 125 -7.32 16.03 -8.56
C GLY A 125 -8.60 15.41 -9.13
N ASP A 126 -8.79 15.40 -10.46
CA ASP A 126 -10.08 15.02 -11.06
C ASP A 126 -10.55 13.60 -10.73
N SER A 127 -9.64 12.62 -10.73
CA SER A 127 -10.00 11.23 -10.36
C SER A 127 -10.44 11.14 -8.90
N ILE A 128 -9.72 11.81 -8.01
CA ILE A 128 -10.03 11.83 -6.57
C ILE A 128 -11.38 12.49 -6.33
N LYS A 129 -11.63 13.64 -6.97
CA LYS A 129 -12.92 14.33 -6.89
C LYS A 129 -14.12 13.44 -7.24
N LYS A 130 -13.97 12.55 -8.22
CA LYS A 130 -15.04 11.62 -8.61
C LYS A 130 -15.23 10.52 -7.57
N LEU A 131 -14.15 9.99 -7.00
CA LEU A 131 -14.23 8.97 -5.94
C LEU A 131 -14.78 9.55 -4.64
N THR A 132 -14.35 10.74 -4.24
CA THR A 132 -14.86 11.41 -3.03
C THR A 132 -16.34 11.71 -3.18
N LYS A 133 -16.80 12.13 -4.36
CA LYS A 133 -18.23 12.29 -4.66
C LYS A 133 -19.03 11.00 -4.43
N ILE A 134 -18.52 9.84 -4.84
CA ILE A 134 -19.21 8.56 -4.59
C ILE A 134 -19.33 8.29 -3.09
N LEU A 135 -18.23 8.45 -2.35
CA LEU A 135 -18.23 8.25 -0.89
C LEU A 135 -19.21 9.21 -0.20
N GLU A 136 -19.26 10.46 -0.65
CA GLU A 136 -20.20 11.47 -0.15
C GLU A 136 -21.66 11.14 -0.46
N ASP A 137 -21.96 10.75 -1.71
CA ASP A 137 -23.31 10.38 -2.15
C ASP A 137 -23.83 9.15 -1.38
N LEU A 138 -22.91 8.26 -0.97
CA LEU A 138 -23.18 7.10 -0.12
C LEU A 138 -23.13 7.40 1.38
N LYS A 139 -22.81 8.64 1.78
CA LYS A 139 -22.66 9.09 3.18
C LYS A 139 -21.64 8.25 3.98
N ILE A 140 -20.57 7.83 3.32
CA ILE A 140 -19.46 7.11 3.93
C ILE A 140 -18.44 8.15 4.39
N ASP A 141 -17.97 8.05 5.64
CA ASP A 141 -16.89 8.89 6.13
C ASP A 141 -15.58 8.41 5.51
N PHE A 142 -14.67 9.33 5.22
CA PHE A 142 -13.38 8.95 4.65
C PHE A 142 -12.27 9.98 4.91
N ASP A 143 -11.05 9.48 4.89
CA ASP A 143 -9.83 10.26 4.78
C ASP A 143 -9.10 9.93 3.48
N LEU A 144 -8.16 10.78 3.08
CA LEU A 144 -7.36 10.59 1.89
C LEU A 144 -5.88 10.48 2.24
N ALA A 145 -5.26 9.37 1.89
CA ALA A 145 -3.81 9.18 1.95
C ALA A 145 -3.19 9.31 0.56
N VAL A 146 -2.26 10.27 0.44
CA VAL A 146 -1.58 10.60 -0.82
C VAL A 146 -0.08 10.46 -0.64
N LEU A 147 0.57 9.58 -1.40
CA LEU A 147 2.03 9.47 -1.30
C LEU A 147 2.72 10.73 -1.83
N SER A 148 2.28 11.26 -2.97
CA SER A 148 2.87 12.46 -3.58
C SER A 148 1.83 13.31 -4.31
N SER A 149 2.05 14.62 -4.40
CA SER A 149 1.12 15.51 -5.10
C SER A 149 1.81 16.75 -5.65
N THR A 150 1.26 17.33 -6.73
CA THR A 150 1.57 18.72 -7.08
C THR A 150 0.94 19.67 -6.08
N THR A 151 1.44 20.89 -5.98
CA THR A 151 0.84 21.93 -5.11
C THR A 151 -0.63 22.20 -5.49
N SER A 152 -0.93 22.30 -6.79
CA SER A 152 -2.31 22.49 -7.28
C SER A 152 -3.19 21.28 -6.99
N GLY A 153 -2.70 20.07 -7.25
CA GLY A 153 -3.44 18.84 -7.00
C GLY A 153 -3.76 18.62 -5.52
N LEU A 154 -2.80 18.92 -4.64
CA LEU A 154 -3.02 18.86 -3.20
C LEU A 154 -4.08 19.86 -2.75
N LYS A 155 -4.03 21.09 -3.28
CA LYS A 155 -5.03 22.11 -2.97
C LYS A 155 -6.44 21.63 -3.37
N THR A 156 -6.60 21.14 -4.60
CA THR A 156 -7.89 20.56 -5.05
C THR A 156 -8.36 19.44 -4.14
N ALA A 157 -7.46 18.50 -3.78
CA ALA A 157 -7.80 17.38 -2.91
C ALA A 157 -8.26 17.85 -1.52
N LYS A 158 -7.56 18.82 -0.91
CA LYS A 158 -7.95 19.40 0.38
C LYS A 158 -9.30 20.10 0.31
N GLU A 159 -9.57 20.87 -0.75
CA GLU A 159 -10.86 21.53 -0.96
C GLU A 159 -12.02 20.52 -1.08
N ASP A 160 -11.79 19.37 -1.72
CA ASP A 160 -12.80 18.34 -1.88
C ASP A 160 -12.99 17.47 -0.62
N VAL A 161 -11.93 17.19 0.14
CA VAL A 161 -11.93 16.28 1.30
C VAL A 161 -12.15 16.99 2.63
N GLU A 162 -11.37 18.03 2.94
CA GLU A 162 -11.38 18.70 4.25
C GLU A 162 -12.55 19.68 4.42
N LYS A 163 -13.54 19.63 3.50
CA LYS A 163 -14.77 20.43 3.58
C LYS A 163 -15.74 19.96 4.67
N LYS A 164 -15.62 18.72 5.16
CA LYS A 164 -16.40 18.21 6.29
C LYS A 164 -15.50 18.07 7.53
N PRO A 165 -15.99 18.45 8.72
CA PRO A 165 -15.25 18.23 9.97
C PRO A 165 -14.89 16.76 10.15
N GLY A 166 -13.64 16.50 10.54
CA GLY A 166 -13.14 15.15 10.82
C GLY A 166 -12.50 14.44 9.63
N GLN A 167 -12.66 14.93 8.40
CA GLN A 167 -11.98 14.39 7.21
C GLN A 167 -10.63 15.08 6.99
N GLU A 168 -9.59 14.31 6.69
CA GLU A 168 -8.21 14.77 6.58
C GLU A 168 -7.53 14.25 5.30
N VAL A 169 -6.58 15.05 4.79
CA VAL A 169 -5.64 14.63 3.74
C VAL A 169 -4.26 14.41 4.35
N PHE A 170 -3.82 13.16 4.38
CA PHE A 170 -2.47 12.74 4.77
C PHE A 170 -1.54 12.74 3.57
N LEU A 171 -0.30 13.21 3.74
CA LEU A 171 0.60 13.48 2.62
C LEU A 171 2.05 13.08 2.86
N GLY A 172 2.57 12.21 1.99
CA GLY A 172 4.00 11.90 1.93
C GLY A 172 4.83 13.11 1.47
N SER A 173 4.65 13.56 0.23
CA SER A 173 5.46 14.62 -0.38
C SER A 173 4.69 15.56 -1.32
N VAL A 174 5.23 16.78 -1.49
CA VAL A 174 4.79 17.73 -2.53
C VAL A 174 5.92 17.92 -3.53
N GLY A 175 5.61 17.79 -4.82
CA GLY A 175 6.57 17.98 -5.90
C GLY A 175 5.91 18.09 -7.28
N PRO A 176 6.60 18.68 -8.26
CA PRO A 176 6.08 18.82 -9.63
C PRO A 176 6.02 17.48 -10.38
N MET A 177 6.76 16.47 -9.90
CA MET A 177 6.76 15.12 -10.42
C MET A 177 6.40 14.15 -9.30
N GLY A 178 5.71 13.06 -9.63
CA GLY A 178 5.53 11.95 -8.69
C GLY A 178 6.86 11.34 -8.28
N LEU A 179 6.90 10.68 -7.12
CA LEU A 179 8.08 9.93 -6.67
C LEU A 179 8.40 8.75 -7.61
N LYS A 180 9.58 8.13 -7.53
CA LYS A 180 10.02 7.05 -8.46
C LYS A 180 9.08 5.85 -8.60
N LEU A 181 8.17 5.63 -7.66
CA LEU A 181 7.06 4.68 -7.85
C LEU A 181 6.24 5.01 -9.12
N TYR A 182 6.12 6.30 -9.43
CA TYR A 182 5.45 6.84 -10.58
C TYR A 182 6.34 6.74 -11.83
N GLY A 183 5.96 5.84 -12.74
CA GLY A 183 6.60 5.70 -14.06
C GLY A 183 7.56 4.52 -14.19
N GLU A 184 8.13 4.01 -13.08
CA GLU A 184 8.93 2.79 -13.09
C GLU A 184 8.03 1.55 -12.89
N GLY A 185 7.32 1.17 -13.95
CA GLY A 185 6.27 0.14 -13.89
C GLY A 185 6.70 -1.27 -13.43
N LYS A 186 8.00 -1.51 -13.23
CA LYS A 186 8.55 -2.81 -12.83
C LYS A 186 8.20 -3.20 -11.39
N GLY A 187 8.01 -2.26 -10.47
CA GLY A 187 7.62 -2.57 -9.08
C GLY A 187 6.11 -2.78 -8.89
N GLN A 188 5.30 -2.13 -9.72
CA GLN A 188 3.84 -2.10 -9.60
C GLN A 188 3.12 -3.07 -10.56
N GLY A 189 3.85 -3.64 -11.53
CA GLY A 189 3.32 -4.52 -12.57
C GLY A 189 2.55 -3.80 -13.69
N VAL A 190 2.58 -2.47 -13.70
CA VAL A 190 1.90 -1.62 -14.69
C VAL A 190 2.81 -0.46 -15.13
N VAL A 191 2.87 -0.17 -16.43
CA VAL A 191 3.52 1.06 -16.95
C VAL A 191 2.44 2.10 -17.21
N LYS A 192 2.72 3.34 -16.80
CA LYS A 192 2.03 4.51 -17.36
C LYS A 192 2.85 4.94 -18.58
N ALA A 193 2.39 4.61 -19.79
CA ALA A 193 3.15 4.88 -21.00
C ALA A 193 3.36 6.40 -21.15
N GLY A 194 4.63 6.82 -21.07
CA GLY A 194 5.03 8.21 -21.29
C GLY A 194 5.05 8.52 -22.79
N GLY A 195 4.02 9.21 -23.26
CA GLY A 195 3.98 9.81 -24.59
C GLY A 195 3.14 11.09 -24.53
N SER A 196 3.82 12.24 -24.50
CA SER A 196 3.32 13.60 -24.77
C SER A 196 1.88 13.93 -24.32
N TYR A 197 1.69 14.35 -23.06
CA TYR A 197 0.40 14.86 -22.54
C TYR A 197 -0.79 13.84 -22.67
N PRO A 198 -1.78 13.91 -21.78
CA PRO A 198 -1.92 12.96 -20.69
C PRO A 198 -2.63 11.64 -21.08
N VAL A 199 -1.95 10.73 -21.81
CA VAL A 199 -2.42 9.35 -21.97
C VAL A 199 -1.79 8.45 -20.89
N PHE A 200 -2.46 8.31 -19.75
CA PHE A 200 -1.99 7.50 -18.62
C PHE A 200 -2.96 6.34 -18.35
N SER A 201 -3.05 5.37 -19.26
CA SER A 201 -3.69 4.09 -18.96
C SER A 201 -2.64 3.14 -18.40
N PRO A 202 -2.88 2.52 -17.22
CA PRO A 202 -1.97 1.51 -16.69
C PRO A 202 -2.01 0.28 -17.60
N VAL A 203 -0.94 0.04 -18.35
CA VAL A 203 -0.80 -1.18 -19.15
C VAL A 203 -0.08 -2.21 -18.31
N ARG A 204 -0.68 -3.39 -18.14
CA ARG A 204 -0.01 -4.52 -17.49
C ARG A 204 1.24 -4.85 -18.29
N TYR A 205 2.39 -4.82 -17.62
CA TYR A 205 3.70 -4.97 -18.26
C TYR A 205 3.84 -6.32 -18.99
N LYS A 206 3.21 -7.38 -18.46
CA LYS A 206 3.15 -8.72 -19.07
C LYS A 206 2.39 -8.75 -20.42
N ASP A 207 1.53 -7.77 -20.66
CA ASP A 207 0.73 -7.68 -21.88
C ASP A 207 1.45 -6.79 -22.93
N MET A 208 2.51 -6.06 -22.52
CA MET A 208 3.36 -5.23 -23.40
C MET A 208 4.49 -6.03 -24.08
N THR A 209 4.76 -7.26 -23.65
CA THR A 209 5.80 -8.11 -24.25
C THR A 209 5.37 -9.56 -24.34
N LYS A 210 5.69 -10.21 -25.46
CA LYS A 210 5.54 -11.66 -25.63
C LYS A 210 6.71 -12.45 -25.05
N ASP A 211 7.77 -11.75 -24.62
CA ASP A 211 8.97 -12.36 -24.07
C ASP A 211 8.72 -12.90 -22.65
N ASN A 212 8.97 -14.21 -22.47
CA ASN A 212 8.78 -14.89 -21.20
C ASN A 212 9.85 -14.55 -20.16
N GLU A 213 11.07 -14.20 -20.56
CA GLU A 213 12.12 -13.81 -19.61
C GLU A 213 11.83 -12.44 -19.02
N ILE A 214 11.37 -11.47 -19.83
CA ILE A 214 10.94 -10.16 -19.33
C ILE A 214 9.76 -10.31 -18.35
N LYS A 215 8.80 -11.21 -18.64
CA LYS A 215 7.69 -11.50 -17.71
C LYS A 215 8.18 -12.05 -16.36
N LYS A 216 9.17 -12.95 -16.36
CA LYS A 216 9.77 -13.48 -15.13
C LYS A 216 10.47 -12.38 -14.34
N GLU A 217 11.23 -11.51 -15.01
CA GLU A 217 11.90 -10.37 -14.37
C GLU A 217 10.91 -9.40 -13.70
N ILE A 218 9.80 -9.07 -14.38
CA ILE A 218 8.75 -8.22 -13.81
C ILE A 218 8.14 -8.89 -12.57
N GLN A 219 7.81 -10.18 -12.66
CA GLN A 219 7.23 -10.90 -11.52
C GLN A 219 8.22 -10.98 -10.34
N ALA A 220 9.51 -11.20 -10.61
CA ALA A 220 10.56 -11.17 -9.60
C ALA A 220 10.66 -9.79 -8.95
N SER A 221 10.58 -8.72 -9.74
CA SER A 221 10.56 -7.33 -9.26
C SER A 221 9.35 -7.05 -8.36
N VAL A 222 8.14 -7.44 -8.77
CA VAL A 222 6.91 -7.30 -7.95
C VAL A 222 7.05 -8.08 -6.64
N ASN A 223 7.58 -9.30 -6.69
CA ASN A 223 7.79 -10.13 -5.50
C ASN A 223 8.82 -9.49 -4.56
N GLN A 224 9.88 -8.87 -5.11
CA GLN A 224 10.85 -8.15 -4.30
C GLN A 224 10.24 -6.91 -3.65
N SER A 225 9.47 -6.10 -4.39
CA SER A 225 8.76 -4.95 -3.80
C SER A 225 7.83 -5.34 -2.66
N ARG A 226 7.19 -6.52 -2.71
CA ARG A 226 6.38 -7.04 -1.60
C ARG A 226 7.21 -7.38 -0.36
N LYS A 227 8.40 -7.98 -0.54
CA LYS A 227 9.33 -8.24 0.57
C LYS A 227 9.83 -6.93 1.18
N ASP A 228 10.16 -5.95 0.34
CA ASP A 228 10.59 -4.62 0.80
C ASP A 228 9.48 -3.95 1.63
N ILE A 229 8.21 -4.08 1.22
CA ILE A 229 7.05 -3.61 2.00
C ILE A 229 6.99 -4.28 3.38
N ASP A 230 7.24 -5.59 3.46
CA ASP A 230 7.20 -6.31 4.74
C ASP A 230 8.25 -5.78 5.71
N VAL A 231 9.46 -5.52 5.22
CA VAL A 231 10.56 -4.95 6.02
C VAL A 231 10.22 -3.53 6.43
N LEU A 232 9.84 -2.68 5.47
CA LEU A 232 9.54 -1.28 5.72
C LEU A 232 8.37 -1.11 6.71
N ALA A 233 7.32 -1.94 6.62
CA ALA A 233 6.21 -1.90 7.56
C ALA A 233 6.66 -2.25 8.98
N LYS A 234 7.51 -3.27 9.15
CA LYS A 234 8.07 -3.63 10.47
C LYS A 234 8.95 -2.54 11.05
N GLU A 235 9.84 -1.96 10.24
CA GLU A 235 10.68 -0.83 10.65
C GLU A 235 9.81 0.36 11.07
N THR A 236 8.80 0.69 10.26
CA THR A 236 7.84 1.77 10.56
C THR A 236 7.12 1.53 11.88
N LEU A 237 6.59 0.32 12.11
CA LEU A 237 5.91 -0.04 13.36
C LEU A 237 6.86 0.03 14.57
N SER A 238 8.14 -0.30 14.39
CA SER A 238 9.14 -0.14 15.45
C SER A 238 9.42 1.34 15.77
N LEU A 239 9.37 2.22 14.78
CA LEU A 239 9.53 3.68 14.95
C LEU A 239 8.28 4.35 15.53
N LEU A 240 7.13 3.69 15.48
CA LEU A 240 5.84 4.19 15.95
C LEU A 240 5.39 3.53 17.26
N SER A 241 6.25 2.78 17.96
CA SER A 241 5.86 2.06 19.19
C SER A 241 5.18 2.94 20.22
N ASP A 242 5.62 4.20 20.32
CA ASP A 242 5.13 5.14 21.33
C ASP A 242 3.82 5.84 20.92
N ALA A 243 3.45 5.73 19.64
CA ALA A 243 2.25 6.35 19.05
C ALA A 243 1.07 5.36 18.92
N ILE A 244 1.29 4.07 19.16
CA ILE A 244 0.31 2.97 19.01
C ILE A 244 -0.21 2.56 20.38
#